data_AF-A0A3M7MX62-F1
#
_entry.id   AF-A0A3M7MX62-F1
#
_cell.length_a   1.000
_cell.length_b   1.000
_cell.length_c   1.000
_cell.angle_alpha   90.00
_cell.angle_beta   90.00
_cell.angle_gamma   90.00
#
_symmetry.space_group_name_H-M   'P 1'
#
loop_
_entity.id
_entity.type
_entity.pdbx_description
1 polymer ?
#
loop_
_entity_poly.entity_id
_entity_poly.type
_entity_poly.pdbx_seq_one_letter_code
_entity_poly.pdbx_strand_id
1 'polypeptide(L)'
;MTSSAKKKREKKKDFQKPKLKVGKAKPKAANHTDTSFRAKAIVLNQQLSVDAPSASAQFSHHVSLLSSKSENQRRESLVFLAACLDSAKTTATLPLTVSAFLEKLCPLILDGSNGVRSQLLRLFQTIPPADIKDRVARLLPHIRAGMAHLSKDIRISSIDILSWLIGAAGQELVSSSGGWFMTLECLTTVLGWRSVDAGRWTASKPSIGNSKTTTKTVMVLAEFLKTGLLEQADNDNVGVIAVQFPSWHLHFHQIPGKSNAYGYLNIFGPPPDEKNQMLEDREDRLRCYNASFAALVNDGIAISRKEGGELGRAAGILVKVLEQVEQQISAPG
;
A
#
# COMPACT_ATOMS: atom_id res chain seq x y z
N MET A 1 -26.86 -5.80 98.02
CA MET A 1 -27.31 -6.72 96.94
C MET A 1 -28.24 -5.91 96.04
N THR A 2 -27.81 -5.32 94.93
CA THR A 2 -27.85 -5.94 93.59
C THR A 2 -27.02 -5.10 92.61
N SER A 3 -25.93 -5.65 92.05
CA SER A 3 -25.29 -5.05 90.88
C SER A 3 -26.10 -5.39 89.63
N SER A 4 -26.47 -4.36 88.87
CA SER A 4 -27.57 -4.44 87.90
C SER A 4 -27.31 -5.45 86.76
N ALA A 5 -28.33 -6.27 86.47
CA ALA A 5 -28.32 -7.27 85.41
C ALA A 5 -28.01 -6.70 84.01
N LYS A 6 -28.10 -5.38 83.85
CA LYS A 6 -27.81 -4.64 82.62
C LYS A 6 -26.31 -4.64 82.30
N LYS A 7 -25.45 -4.34 83.29
CA LYS A 7 -23.98 -4.36 83.16
C LYS A 7 -23.45 -5.78 82.89
N LYS A 8 -24.15 -6.80 83.42
CA LYS A 8 -23.84 -8.22 83.16
C LYS A 8 -24.28 -8.67 81.76
N ARG A 9 -25.35 -8.11 81.19
CA ARG A 9 -25.81 -8.38 79.82
C ARG A 9 -24.92 -7.73 78.75
N GLU A 10 -24.40 -6.53 79.00
CA GLU A 10 -23.47 -5.84 78.08
C GLU A 10 -22.14 -6.58 77.98
N LYS A 11 -21.54 -6.97 79.12
CA LYS A 11 -20.34 -7.84 79.12
C LYS A 11 -20.56 -9.20 78.43
N LYS A 12 -21.81 -9.69 78.39
CA LYS A 12 -22.17 -10.96 77.72
C LYS A 12 -22.29 -10.79 76.19
N LYS A 13 -22.39 -9.56 75.68
CA LYS A 13 -22.35 -9.25 74.24
C LYS A 13 -20.91 -9.10 73.74
N ASP A 14 -20.00 -8.58 74.56
CA ASP A 14 -18.58 -8.38 74.21
C ASP A 14 -17.81 -9.68 73.91
N PHE A 15 -18.25 -10.82 74.44
CA PHE A 15 -17.54 -12.10 74.31
C PHE A 15 -18.41 -13.23 73.73
N GLN A 16 -19.24 -12.93 72.73
CA GLN A 16 -20.01 -13.97 72.04
C GLN A 16 -19.13 -14.75 71.08
N LYS A 17 -18.65 -15.92 71.52
CA LYS A 17 -18.02 -16.90 70.63
C LYS A 17 -19.07 -17.39 69.62
N PRO A 18 -18.82 -17.27 68.30
CA PRO A 18 -19.72 -17.81 67.29
C PRO A 18 -19.92 -19.31 67.51
N LYS A 19 -21.17 -19.80 67.46
CA LYS A 19 -21.45 -21.24 67.57
C LYS A 19 -20.71 -22.00 66.45
N LEU A 20 -19.95 -23.02 66.84
CA LEU A 20 -19.28 -23.94 65.92
C LEU A 20 -20.30 -24.56 64.96
N LYS A 21 -20.24 -24.17 63.68
CA LYS A 21 -20.98 -24.84 62.61
C LYS A 21 -20.05 -25.91 62.03
N VAL A 22 -20.37 -27.17 62.26
CA VAL A 22 -19.61 -28.32 61.75
C VAL A 22 -19.57 -28.27 60.21
N GLY A 23 -18.40 -28.52 59.62
CA GLY A 23 -18.20 -28.51 58.15
C GLY A 23 -17.70 -27.19 57.54
N LYS A 24 -17.53 -26.11 58.31
CA LYS A 24 -16.91 -24.86 57.83
C LYS A 24 -15.49 -24.71 58.38
N ALA A 25 -14.62 -24.05 57.61
CA ALA A 25 -13.25 -23.76 58.05
C ALA A 25 -13.27 -23.06 59.41
N LYS A 26 -12.39 -23.52 60.31
CA LYS A 26 -12.29 -22.98 61.67
C LYS A 26 -12.10 -21.46 61.58
N PRO A 27 -12.94 -20.66 62.25
CA PRO A 27 -12.83 -19.20 62.16
C PRO A 27 -11.48 -18.76 62.70
N LYS A 28 -10.89 -17.75 62.04
CA LYS A 28 -9.64 -17.12 62.49
C LYS A 28 -9.82 -16.61 63.94
N ALA A 29 -8.76 -16.68 64.74
CA ALA A 29 -8.81 -16.26 66.13
C ALA A 29 -9.21 -14.78 66.26
N ALA A 30 -9.84 -14.39 67.37
CA ALA A 30 -10.36 -13.03 67.54
C ALA A 30 -9.28 -11.92 67.52
N ASN A 31 -8.03 -12.30 67.77
CA ASN A 31 -6.84 -11.45 67.70
C ASN A 31 -6.06 -11.61 66.39
N HIS A 32 -6.62 -12.29 65.38
CA HIS A 32 -5.97 -12.47 64.09
C HIS A 32 -6.01 -11.18 63.28
N THR A 33 -4.87 -10.52 63.14
CA THR A 33 -4.69 -9.42 62.19
C THR A 33 -4.53 -9.97 60.78
N ASP A 34 -5.43 -9.60 59.86
CA ASP A 34 -5.29 -9.98 58.45
C ASP A 34 -4.30 -9.05 57.74
N THR A 35 -3.13 -9.57 57.37
CA THR A 35 -2.07 -8.83 56.67
C THR A 35 -2.19 -8.96 55.15
N SER A 36 -3.28 -9.52 54.63
CA SER A 36 -3.51 -9.55 53.19
C SER A 36 -3.92 -8.17 52.70
N PHE A 37 -3.01 -7.50 51.99
CA PHE A 37 -3.30 -6.28 51.25
C PHE A 37 -3.07 -6.51 49.76
N ARG A 38 -3.78 -5.77 48.92
CA ARG A 38 -3.54 -5.73 47.48
C ARG A 38 -3.16 -4.31 47.10
N ALA A 39 -1.94 -4.13 46.64
CA ALA A 39 -1.48 -2.88 46.07
C ALA A 39 -1.58 -2.96 44.53
N LYS A 40 -2.12 -1.92 43.90
CA LYS A 40 -2.11 -1.76 42.44
C LYS A 40 -1.20 -0.58 42.10
N ALA A 41 -0.30 -0.78 41.13
CA ALA A 41 0.52 0.30 40.61
C ALA A 41 -0.32 1.19 39.68
N ILE A 42 -0.13 2.50 39.80
CA ILE A 42 -0.66 3.47 38.84
C ILE A 42 0.38 3.61 37.73
N VAL A 43 0.00 3.22 36.50
CA VAL A 43 0.84 3.44 35.32
C VAL A 43 0.44 4.78 34.71
N LEU A 44 1.34 5.75 34.76
CA LEU A 44 1.15 7.06 34.12
C LEU A 44 1.72 7.00 32.69
N ASN A 45 1.01 7.59 31.74
CA ASN A 45 1.53 7.76 30.39
C ASN A 45 2.65 8.81 30.41
N GLN A 46 3.86 8.44 29.99
CA GLN A 46 4.98 9.38 29.85
C GLN A 46 4.62 10.47 28.85
N GLN A 47 4.52 11.72 29.31
CA GLN A 47 4.23 12.89 28.44
C GLN A 47 5.43 13.83 28.30
N LEU A 48 6.38 13.80 29.24
CA LEU A 48 7.55 14.68 29.28
C LEU A 48 8.77 13.86 29.74
N SER A 49 9.68 13.56 28.80
CA SER A 49 11.00 13.01 29.11
C SER A 49 11.97 14.15 29.39
N VAL A 50 12.81 14.01 30.40
CA VAL A 50 13.91 14.96 30.70
C VAL A 50 15.05 14.79 29.69
N ASP A 51 15.22 13.58 29.14
CA ASP A 51 16.21 13.25 28.13
C ASP A 51 15.68 13.50 26.71
N ALA A 52 16.57 13.95 25.82
CA ALA A 52 16.27 14.13 24.41
C ALA A 52 15.81 12.79 23.78
N PRO A 53 14.68 12.75 23.05
CA PRO A 53 14.22 11.52 22.42
C PRO A 53 15.26 10.97 21.43
N SER A 54 15.51 9.66 21.46
CA SER A 54 16.41 9.02 20.49
C SER A 54 15.88 9.19 19.05
N ALA A 55 16.77 9.15 18.05
CA ALA A 55 16.36 9.25 16.64
C ALA A 55 15.31 8.19 16.26
N SER A 56 15.44 6.97 16.79
CA SER A 56 14.45 5.90 16.61
C SER A 56 13.09 6.23 17.24
N ALA A 57 13.07 6.80 18.45
CA ALA A 57 11.84 7.21 19.12
C ALA A 57 11.16 8.37 18.39
N GLN A 58 11.92 9.34 17.88
CA GLN A 58 11.39 10.43 17.05
C GLN A 58 10.77 9.90 15.75
N PHE A 59 11.46 8.99 15.07
CA PHE A 59 10.94 8.34 13.86
C PHE A 59 9.63 7.61 14.15
N SER A 60 9.59 6.74 15.16
CA SER A 60 8.36 6.03 15.55
C SER A 60 7.23 6.96 15.96
N HIS A 61 7.54 8.07 16.63
CA HIS A 61 6.56 9.09 16.97
C HIS A 61 5.96 9.74 15.71
N HIS A 62 6.79 10.17 14.75
CA HIS A 62 6.31 10.73 13.49
C HIS A 62 5.53 9.73 12.64
N VAL A 63 5.88 8.43 12.65
CA VAL A 63 5.06 7.38 12.04
C VAL A 63 3.68 7.30 12.69
N SER A 64 3.58 7.42 14.01
CA SER A 64 2.28 7.41 14.71
C SER A 64 1.39 8.60 14.33
N LEU A 65 2.01 9.77 14.10
CA LEU A 65 1.33 11.01 13.73
C LEU A 65 0.73 10.98 12.31
N LEU A 66 1.09 10.00 11.47
CA LEU A 66 0.48 9.80 10.15
C LEU A 66 -1.02 9.52 10.24
N SER A 67 -1.52 9.00 11.36
CA SER A 67 -2.96 8.81 11.62
C SER A 67 -3.62 9.98 12.37
N SER A 68 -2.90 11.09 12.58
CA SER A 68 -3.45 12.25 13.29
C SER A 68 -4.63 12.86 12.53
N LYS A 69 -5.61 13.39 13.28
CA LYS A 69 -6.72 14.17 12.73
C LYS A 69 -6.24 15.50 12.13
N SER A 70 -5.12 16.04 12.59
CA SER A 70 -4.55 17.29 12.09
C SER A 70 -3.79 17.08 10.78
N GLU A 71 -4.23 17.73 9.70
CA GLU A 71 -3.53 17.67 8.41
C GLU A 71 -2.10 18.20 8.49
N ASN A 72 -1.87 19.25 9.30
CA ASN A 72 -0.54 19.82 9.47
C ASN A 72 0.40 18.82 10.17
N GLN A 73 -0.08 18.10 11.18
CA GLN A 73 0.74 17.07 11.84
C GLN A 73 1.08 15.93 10.90
N ARG A 74 0.14 15.46 10.07
CA ARG A 74 0.41 14.43 9.06
C ARG A 74 1.44 14.93 8.04
N ARG A 75 1.25 16.13 7.50
CA ARG A 75 2.13 16.74 6.50
C ARG A 75 3.54 16.96 7.02
N GLU A 76 3.70 17.59 8.18
CA GLU A 76 5.02 17.82 8.79
C GLU A 76 5.71 16.51 9.16
N SER A 77 4.96 15.51 9.61
CA SER A 77 5.54 14.19 9.88
C SER A 77 6.06 13.50 8.61
N LEU A 78 5.36 13.61 7.48
CA LEU A 78 5.87 13.12 6.20
C LEU A 78 7.16 13.82 5.77
N VAL A 79 7.27 15.13 5.98
CA VAL A 79 8.49 15.90 5.69
C VAL A 79 9.65 15.44 6.56
N PHE A 80 9.42 15.29 7.87
CA PHE A 80 10.43 14.78 8.79
C PHE A 80 10.90 13.37 8.40
N LEU A 81 9.95 12.47 8.11
CA LEU A 81 10.26 11.10 7.73
C LEU A 81 11.07 11.04 6.41
N ALA A 82 10.76 11.90 5.44
CA ALA A 82 11.53 11.98 4.20
C ALA A 82 12.97 12.42 4.46
N ALA A 83 13.18 13.42 5.30
CA ALA A 83 14.51 13.87 5.70
C ALA A 83 15.30 12.78 6.46
N CYS A 84 14.62 12.00 7.31
CA CYS A 84 15.23 10.84 7.97
C CYS A 84 15.64 9.75 6.99
N LEU A 85 14.83 9.46 5.96
CA LEU A 85 15.19 8.48 4.94
C LEU A 85 16.39 8.94 4.12
N ASP A 86 16.44 10.21 3.75
CA ASP A 86 17.55 10.76 2.97
C ASP A 86 18.87 10.76 3.76
N SER A 87 18.83 11.02 5.06
CA SER A 87 20.03 10.91 5.91
C SER A 87 20.44 9.45 6.15
N ALA A 88 19.47 8.54 6.35
CA ALA A 88 19.72 7.12 6.61
C ALA A 88 20.42 6.39 5.45
N LYS A 89 20.27 6.86 4.20
CA LYS A 89 20.97 6.31 3.01
C LYS A 89 22.49 6.20 3.19
N THR A 90 23.08 6.98 4.09
CA THR A 90 24.53 7.04 4.28
C THR A 90 25.04 6.25 5.49
N THR A 91 24.23 6.00 6.52
CA THR A 91 24.79 5.61 7.84
C THR A 91 23.88 4.85 8.82
N ALA A 92 22.60 4.56 8.54
CA ALA A 92 21.72 3.98 9.58
C ALA A 92 20.68 2.95 9.10
N THR A 93 20.46 1.92 9.92
CA THR A 93 19.33 0.99 9.83
C THR A 93 18.04 1.66 10.30
N LEU A 94 16.98 1.59 9.51
CA LEU A 94 15.68 2.17 9.88
C LEU A 94 15.05 1.42 11.07
N PRO A 95 14.33 2.12 11.97
CA PRO A 95 13.68 1.50 13.14
C PRO A 95 12.52 0.56 12.76
N LEU A 96 12.05 0.63 11.52
CA LEU A 96 10.92 -0.11 10.99
C LEU A 96 11.29 -0.71 9.64
N THR A 97 10.78 -1.91 9.35
CA THR A 97 10.92 -2.50 8.02
C THR A 97 10.14 -1.65 7.00
N VAL A 98 10.63 -1.57 5.75
CA VAL A 98 9.92 -0.85 4.68
C VAL A 98 8.50 -1.40 4.49
N SER A 99 8.31 -2.70 4.70
CA SER A 99 7.00 -3.36 4.65
C SER A 99 6.00 -2.73 5.64
N ALA A 100 6.33 -2.71 6.93
CA ALA A 100 5.47 -2.14 7.96
C ALA A 100 5.33 -0.62 7.82
N PHE A 101 6.33 0.05 7.24
CA PHE A 101 6.25 1.46 6.94
C PHE A 101 5.23 1.76 5.83
N LEU A 102 5.29 1.02 4.71
CA LEU A 102 4.33 1.16 3.62
C LEU A 102 2.89 0.88 4.05
N GLU A 103 2.65 -0.01 5.01
CA GLU A 103 1.30 -0.24 5.58
C GLU A 103 0.70 1.03 6.22
N LYS A 104 1.55 1.90 6.81
CA LYS A 104 1.11 3.18 7.36
C LYS A 104 0.96 4.26 6.31
N LEU A 105 1.71 4.17 5.21
CA LEU A 105 1.72 5.16 4.13
C LEU A 105 0.59 4.95 3.11
N CYS A 106 0.23 3.70 2.79
CA CYS A 106 -0.76 3.39 1.74
C CYS A 106 -2.13 4.08 1.95
N PRO A 107 -2.71 4.15 3.16
CA PRO A 107 -3.97 4.86 3.36
C PRO A 107 -3.91 6.36 3.05
N LEU A 108 -2.73 6.98 3.16
CA LEU A 108 -2.54 8.41 2.90
C LEU A 108 -2.63 8.78 1.41
N ILE A 109 -2.62 7.78 0.51
CA ILE A 109 -2.93 7.99 -0.92
C ILE A 109 -4.34 8.60 -1.08
N LEU A 110 -5.25 8.23 -0.17
CA LEU A 110 -6.64 8.68 -0.13
C LEU A 110 -6.86 9.86 0.83
N ASP A 111 -5.79 10.48 1.35
CA ASP A 111 -5.91 11.60 2.29
C ASP A 111 -6.69 12.76 1.66
N GLY A 112 -7.54 13.43 2.43
CA GLY A 112 -8.31 14.58 1.95
C GLY A 112 -7.44 15.77 1.55
N SER A 113 -6.29 15.97 2.21
CA SER A 113 -5.42 17.12 2.01
C SER A 113 -4.44 16.90 0.86
N ASN A 114 -4.45 17.79 -0.14
CA ASN A 114 -3.49 17.74 -1.25
C ASN A 114 -2.04 17.91 -0.79
N GLY A 115 -1.81 18.71 0.26
CA GLY A 115 -0.48 18.90 0.85
C GLY A 115 0.08 17.60 1.43
N VAL A 116 -0.75 16.79 2.11
CA VAL A 116 -0.35 15.48 2.63
C VAL A 116 -0.03 14.52 1.49
N ARG A 117 -0.91 14.40 0.48
CA ARG A 117 -0.67 13.52 -0.68
C ARG A 117 0.58 13.91 -1.48
N SER A 118 0.87 15.20 -1.60
CA SER A 118 2.07 15.69 -2.28
C SER A 118 3.35 15.34 -1.52
N GLN A 119 3.36 15.48 -0.19
CA GLN A 119 4.51 15.06 0.63
C GLN A 119 4.66 13.54 0.68
N LEU A 120 3.55 12.79 0.64
CA LEU A 120 3.57 11.34 0.55
C LEU A 120 4.29 10.88 -0.73
N LEU A 121 3.99 11.49 -1.89
CA LEU A 121 4.67 11.16 -3.13
C LEU A 121 6.16 11.46 -3.06
N ARG A 122 6.56 12.59 -2.46
CA ARG A 122 7.99 12.90 -2.24
C ARG A 122 8.65 11.85 -1.35
N LEU A 123 7.99 11.44 -0.28
CA LEU A 123 8.48 10.38 0.60
C LEU A 123 8.62 9.04 -0.14
N PHE A 124 7.67 8.69 -1.00
CA PHE A 124 7.80 7.50 -1.85
C PHE A 124 9.03 7.59 -2.78
N GLN A 125 9.29 8.77 -3.34
CA GLN A 125 10.45 9.02 -4.19
C GLN A 125 11.79 8.95 -3.44
N THR A 126 11.82 9.11 -2.10
CA THR A 126 13.05 8.96 -1.33
C THR A 126 13.38 7.50 -0.99
N ILE A 127 12.40 6.59 -1.05
CA ILE A 127 12.61 5.15 -0.81
C ILE A 127 13.35 4.54 -2.02
N PRO A 128 14.41 3.72 -1.79
CA PRO A 128 15.11 3.03 -2.88
C PRO A 128 14.16 2.19 -3.74
N PRO A 129 14.28 2.22 -5.08
CA PRO A 129 13.39 1.46 -5.97
C PRO A 129 13.38 -0.05 -5.67
N ALA A 130 14.52 -0.63 -5.27
CA ALA A 130 14.63 -2.03 -4.88
C ALA A 130 13.66 -2.41 -3.74
N ASP A 131 13.45 -1.51 -2.78
CA ASP A 131 12.52 -1.75 -1.67
C ASP A 131 11.04 -1.62 -2.08
N ILE A 132 10.76 -0.93 -3.20
CA ILE A 132 9.40 -0.76 -3.72
C ILE A 132 8.97 -1.96 -4.58
N LYS A 133 9.90 -2.52 -5.38
CA LYS A 133 9.66 -3.63 -6.33
C LYS A 133 8.90 -4.80 -5.72
N ASP A 134 9.35 -5.27 -4.56
CA ASP A 134 8.74 -6.40 -3.85
C ASP A 134 7.37 -6.10 -3.22
N ARG A 135 6.95 -4.82 -3.21
CA ARG A 135 5.80 -4.33 -2.43
C ARG A 135 4.76 -3.65 -3.31
N VAL A 136 4.91 -3.72 -4.63
CA VAL A 136 3.97 -3.15 -5.61
C VAL A 136 2.53 -3.65 -5.40
N ALA A 137 2.37 -4.95 -5.18
CA ALA A 137 1.05 -5.57 -4.95
C ALA A 137 0.27 -4.95 -3.77
N ARG A 138 0.97 -4.37 -2.78
CA ARG A 138 0.34 -3.70 -1.63
C ARG A 138 -0.09 -2.27 -1.94
N LEU A 139 0.67 -1.57 -2.78
CA LEU A 139 0.39 -0.19 -3.19
C LEU A 139 -0.79 -0.13 -4.18
N LEU A 140 -0.85 -1.08 -5.11
CA LEU A 140 -1.80 -1.06 -6.23
C LEU A 140 -3.29 -0.96 -5.83
N PRO A 141 -3.82 -1.68 -4.83
CA PRO A 141 -5.21 -1.52 -4.41
C PRO A 141 -5.54 -0.10 -3.96
N HIS A 142 -4.64 0.54 -3.21
CA HIS A 142 -4.84 1.90 -2.70
C HIS A 142 -4.76 2.94 -3.83
N ILE A 143 -3.82 2.77 -4.76
CA ILE A 143 -3.69 3.63 -5.95
C ILE A 143 -4.95 3.52 -6.82
N ARG A 144 -5.42 2.31 -7.11
CA ARG A 144 -6.64 2.08 -7.91
C ARG A 144 -7.89 2.64 -7.23
N ALA A 145 -8.03 2.46 -5.91
CA ALA A 145 -9.09 3.10 -5.14
C ALA A 145 -9.03 4.63 -5.24
N GLY A 146 -7.83 5.21 -5.23
CA GLY A 146 -7.62 6.64 -5.38
C GLY A 146 -7.94 7.16 -6.79
N MET A 147 -7.61 6.40 -7.83
CA MET A 147 -7.97 6.70 -9.22
C MET A 147 -9.48 6.67 -9.45
N ALA A 148 -10.20 5.78 -8.77
CA ALA A 148 -11.67 5.68 -8.82
C ALA A 148 -12.39 6.57 -7.79
N HIS A 149 -11.66 7.41 -7.05
CA HIS A 149 -12.21 8.19 -5.95
C HIS A 149 -13.15 9.31 -6.43
N LEU A 150 -14.19 9.65 -5.64
CA LEU A 150 -15.17 10.69 -5.99
C LEU A 150 -14.53 12.10 -6.08
N SER A 151 -13.57 12.40 -5.19
CA SER A 151 -12.80 13.64 -5.24
C SER A 151 -11.81 13.65 -6.39
N LYS A 152 -11.93 14.66 -7.26
CA LYS A 152 -11.04 14.89 -8.42
C LYS A 152 -9.58 15.05 -8.01
N ASP A 153 -9.31 15.74 -6.91
CA ASP A 153 -7.93 16.00 -6.49
C ASP A 153 -7.24 14.73 -5.99
N ILE A 154 -8.00 13.79 -5.42
CA ILE A 154 -7.48 12.47 -5.03
C ILE A 154 -7.21 11.63 -6.29
N ARG A 155 -8.09 11.65 -7.29
CA ARG A 155 -7.85 10.99 -8.58
C ARG A 155 -6.56 11.47 -9.23
N ILE A 156 -6.36 12.78 -9.32
CA ILE A 156 -5.17 13.38 -9.92
C ILE A 156 -3.90 12.94 -9.17
N SER A 157 -3.89 13.06 -7.83
CA SER A 157 -2.74 12.61 -7.03
C SER A 157 -2.47 11.11 -7.14
N SER A 158 -3.51 10.30 -7.33
CA SER A 158 -3.34 8.85 -7.51
C SER A 158 -2.74 8.50 -8.87
N ILE A 159 -3.06 9.27 -9.92
CA ILE A 159 -2.42 9.15 -11.23
C ILE A 159 -0.95 9.58 -11.16
N ASP A 160 -0.62 10.62 -10.38
CA ASP A 160 0.77 10.98 -10.09
C ASP A 160 1.55 9.84 -9.43
N ILE A 161 0.96 9.22 -8.42
CA ILE A 161 1.58 8.10 -7.69
C ILE A 161 1.72 6.87 -8.60
N LEU A 162 0.72 6.57 -9.45
CA LEU A 162 0.83 5.50 -10.44
C LEU A 162 1.96 5.77 -11.44
N SER A 163 2.05 7.00 -11.95
CA SER A 163 3.12 7.40 -12.88
C SER A 163 4.51 7.20 -12.27
N TRP A 164 4.68 7.56 -11.00
CA TRP A 164 5.92 7.31 -10.26
C TRP A 164 6.18 5.80 -10.11
N LEU A 165 5.16 5.02 -9.75
CA LEU A 165 5.30 3.58 -9.51
C LEU A 165 5.71 2.83 -10.78
N ILE A 166 5.17 3.21 -11.94
CA ILE A 166 5.57 2.65 -13.23
C ILE A 166 7.06 2.93 -13.49
N GLY A 167 7.54 4.16 -13.21
CA GLY A 167 8.95 4.49 -13.36
C GLY A 167 9.87 3.78 -12.36
N ALA A 168 9.41 3.53 -11.14
CA ALA A 168 10.23 2.92 -10.09
C ALA A 168 10.25 1.37 -10.13
N ALA A 169 9.13 0.75 -10.48
CA ALA A 169 8.91 -0.71 -10.39
C ALA A 169 7.92 -1.20 -11.45
N GLY A 170 8.05 -0.70 -12.69
CA GLY A 170 7.10 -0.96 -13.76
C GLY A 170 6.97 -2.43 -14.16
N GLN A 171 8.08 -3.16 -14.25
CA GLN A 171 8.07 -4.59 -14.62
C GLN A 171 7.40 -5.45 -13.55
N GLU A 172 7.67 -5.15 -12.28
CA GLU A 172 7.04 -5.81 -11.15
C GLU A 172 5.56 -5.43 -11.05
N LEU A 173 5.20 -4.21 -11.43
CA LEU A 173 3.82 -3.75 -11.49
C LEU A 173 3.02 -4.57 -12.51
N VAL A 174 3.45 -4.62 -13.77
CA VAL A 174 2.70 -5.32 -14.83
C VAL A 174 2.65 -6.84 -14.61
N SER A 175 3.62 -7.40 -13.89
CA SER A 175 3.69 -8.84 -13.59
C SER A 175 2.98 -9.24 -12.28
N SER A 176 2.64 -8.26 -11.43
CA SER A 176 1.96 -8.52 -10.16
C SER A 176 0.49 -8.91 -10.33
N SER A 177 -0.09 -9.53 -9.30
CA SER A 177 -1.50 -9.96 -9.30
C SER A 177 -2.44 -8.76 -9.46
N GLY A 178 -3.29 -8.82 -10.49
CA GLY A 178 -4.18 -7.71 -10.87
C GLY A 178 -3.44 -6.46 -11.34
N GLY A 179 -2.11 -6.52 -11.49
CA GLY A 179 -1.27 -5.42 -11.92
C GLY A 179 -1.48 -5.05 -13.37
N TRP A 180 -1.67 -6.05 -14.25
CA TRP A 180 -2.01 -5.83 -15.66
C TRP A 180 -3.49 -5.46 -15.86
N PHE A 181 -4.37 -6.46 -15.76
CA PHE A 181 -5.78 -6.33 -16.14
C PHE A 181 -6.49 -5.22 -15.35
N MET A 182 -6.41 -5.21 -14.02
CA MET A 182 -7.18 -4.25 -13.22
C MET A 182 -6.63 -2.82 -13.32
N THR A 183 -5.33 -2.65 -13.57
CA THR A 183 -4.75 -1.32 -13.79
C THR A 183 -5.19 -0.77 -15.14
N LEU A 184 -5.15 -1.58 -16.22
CA LEU A 184 -5.75 -1.22 -17.51
C LEU A 184 -7.24 -0.94 -17.36
N GLU A 185 -7.95 -1.75 -16.56
CA GLU A 185 -9.36 -1.56 -16.30
C GLU A 185 -9.64 -0.20 -15.66
N CYS A 186 -8.86 0.15 -14.65
CA CYS A 186 -8.96 1.42 -13.97
C CYS A 186 -8.61 2.60 -14.88
N LEU A 187 -7.51 2.54 -15.64
CA LEU A 187 -7.07 3.60 -16.56
C LEU A 187 -8.13 3.91 -17.63
N THR A 188 -8.63 2.88 -18.30
CA THR A 188 -9.65 3.02 -19.35
C THR A 188 -11.01 3.46 -18.80
N THR A 189 -11.32 3.13 -17.53
CA THR A 189 -12.51 3.65 -16.83
C THR A 189 -12.36 5.13 -16.50
N VAL A 190 -11.20 5.55 -15.98
CA VAL A 190 -10.90 6.97 -15.68
C VAL A 190 -10.94 7.84 -16.93
N LEU A 191 -10.52 7.28 -18.08
CA LEU A 191 -10.59 7.94 -19.38
C LEU A 191 -12.01 7.97 -19.98
N GLY A 192 -12.95 7.22 -19.41
CA GLY A 192 -14.32 7.10 -19.92
C GLY A 192 -14.45 6.25 -21.18
N TRP A 193 -13.42 5.50 -21.58
CA TRP A 193 -13.40 4.71 -22.81
C TRP A 193 -14.22 3.42 -22.72
N ARG A 194 -14.62 3.00 -21.52
CA ARG A 194 -15.54 1.89 -21.29
C ARG A 194 -17.02 2.25 -21.42
N SER A 195 -17.36 3.53 -21.53
CA SER A 195 -18.76 3.93 -21.57
C SER A 195 -19.37 3.62 -22.93
N VAL A 196 -20.47 2.85 -22.94
CA VAL A 196 -21.29 2.54 -24.12
C VAL A 196 -21.84 3.83 -24.79
N ASP A 197 -21.84 4.95 -24.06
CA ASP A 197 -22.28 6.27 -24.49
C ASP A 197 -21.16 7.17 -25.02
N ALA A 198 -19.93 6.67 -25.23
CA ALA A 198 -18.81 7.48 -25.74
C ALA A 198 -19.10 8.20 -27.08
N GLY A 199 -20.15 7.78 -27.82
CA GLY A 199 -20.62 8.41 -29.05
C GLY A 199 -21.88 9.29 -28.95
N ARG A 200 -22.55 9.41 -27.79
CA ARG A 200 -23.75 10.27 -27.64
C ARG A 200 -23.40 11.51 -26.83
N TRP A 201 -23.24 12.64 -27.52
CA TRP A 201 -22.84 13.95 -26.96
C TRP A 201 -23.73 14.45 -25.79
N THR A 202 -24.89 13.86 -25.50
CA THR A 202 -25.92 14.44 -24.60
C THR A 202 -26.19 13.69 -23.30
N ALA A 203 -25.59 12.52 -23.04
CA ALA A 203 -25.67 11.90 -21.71
C ALA A 203 -24.54 12.47 -20.85
N SER A 204 -24.88 13.01 -19.68
CA SER A 204 -23.98 13.61 -18.70
C SER A 204 -22.64 12.86 -18.62
N LYS A 205 -21.62 13.36 -19.34
CA LYS A 205 -20.24 12.87 -19.26
C LYS A 205 -19.91 12.79 -17.78
N PRO A 206 -19.57 11.61 -17.21
CA PRO A 206 -19.24 11.50 -15.79
C PRO A 206 -17.96 12.29 -15.56
N SER A 207 -18.10 13.60 -15.28
CA SER A 207 -17.06 14.63 -15.14
C SER A 207 -15.68 14.11 -15.55
N ILE A 208 -15.51 13.86 -16.86
CA ILE A 208 -14.21 13.56 -17.45
C ILE A 208 -13.34 14.72 -17.01
N GLY A 209 -12.19 14.39 -16.43
CA GLY A 209 -11.29 15.37 -15.84
C GLY A 209 -11.05 16.54 -16.79
N ASN A 210 -10.58 17.65 -16.23
CA ASN A 210 -10.07 18.75 -17.05
C ASN A 210 -9.14 18.18 -18.13
N SER A 211 -9.14 18.71 -19.36
CA SER A 211 -8.33 18.22 -20.49
C SER A 211 -6.92 17.81 -20.08
N LYS A 212 -6.28 18.58 -19.19
CA LYS A 212 -4.96 18.28 -18.59
C LYS A 212 -4.88 16.95 -17.84
N THR A 213 -5.88 16.61 -17.03
CA THR A 213 -5.95 15.33 -16.29
C THR A 213 -6.11 14.18 -17.27
N THR A 214 -6.96 14.32 -18.30
CA THR A 214 -7.13 13.30 -19.34
C THR A 214 -5.84 13.08 -20.12
N THR A 215 -5.18 14.16 -20.57
CA THR A 215 -3.87 14.12 -21.23
C THR A 215 -2.85 13.35 -20.38
N LYS A 216 -2.79 13.65 -19.08
CA LYS A 216 -1.90 12.95 -18.15
C LYS A 216 -2.23 11.46 -18.03
N THR A 217 -3.50 11.09 -17.90
CA THR A 217 -3.89 9.69 -17.83
C THR A 217 -3.54 8.94 -19.10
N VAL A 218 -3.71 9.55 -20.29
CA VAL A 218 -3.26 8.97 -21.57
C VAL A 218 -1.75 8.77 -21.60
N MET A 219 -0.97 9.72 -21.09
CA MET A 219 0.49 9.59 -20.99
C MET A 219 0.89 8.46 -20.03
N VAL A 220 0.24 8.33 -18.88
CA VAL A 220 0.48 7.24 -17.92
C VAL A 220 0.10 5.90 -18.54
N LEU A 221 -1.00 5.83 -19.30
CA LEU A 221 -1.38 4.64 -20.05
C LEU A 221 -0.33 4.27 -21.11
N ALA A 222 0.24 5.25 -21.81
CA ALA A 222 1.30 5.02 -22.79
C ALA A 222 2.54 4.41 -22.13
N GLU A 223 3.00 4.95 -21.00
CA GLU A 223 4.16 4.40 -20.29
C GLU A 223 3.87 3.01 -19.70
N PHE A 224 2.65 2.80 -19.21
CA PHE A 224 2.20 1.50 -18.71
C PHE A 224 2.20 0.42 -19.81
N LEU A 225 1.62 0.73 -20.98
CA LEU A 225 1.58 -0.19 -22.12
C LEU A 225 2.98 -0.45 -22.68
N LYS A 226 3.80 0.59 -22.77
CA LYS A 226 5.21 0.48 -23.14
C LYS A 226 5.94 -0.50 -22.21
N THR A 227 5.75 -0.36 -20.90
CA THR A 227 6.37 -1.23 -19.89
C THR A 227 5.92 -2.69 -20.00
N GLY A 228 4.64 -2.93 -20.26
CA GLY A 228 4.09 -4.29 -20.29
C GLY A 228 4.19 -5.02 -21.63
N LEU A 229 4.26 -4.29 -22.74
CA LEU A 229 4.21 -4.85 -24.10
C LEU A 229 5.52 -4.76 -24.88
N LEU A 230 6.39 -3.78 -24.58
CA LEU A 230 7.71 -3.73 -25.23
C LEU A 230 8.71 -4.56 -24.44
N GLU A 231 9.53 -5.29 -25.17
CA GLU A 231 10.68 -5.99 -24.61
C GLU A 231 11.72 -4.96 -24.16
N GLN A 232 12.19 -5.08 -22.91
CA GLN A 232 13.41 -4.40 -22.52
C GLN A 232 14.56 -5.18 -23.13
N ALA A 233 15.45 -4.51 -23.87
CA ALA A 233 16.68 -5.15 -24.34
C ALA A 233 17.48 -5.54 -23.10
N ASP A 234 17.31 -6.79 -22.65
CA ASP A 234 18.19 -7.34 -21.65
C ASP A 234 19.59 -7.33 -22.25
N ASN A 235 20.49 -6.62 -21.58
CA ASN A 235 21.94 -6.75 -21.76
C ASN A 235 22.37 -8.13 -21.21
N ASP A 236 21.70 -9.18 -21.65
CA ASP A 236 22.12 -10.56 -21.51
C ASP A 236 23.29 -10.75 -22.47
N ASN A 237 24.40 -10.11 -22.10
CA ASN A 237 25.74 -10.43 -22.56
C ASN A 237 26.08 -11.79 -21.94
N VAL A 238 25.31 -12.83 -22.30
CA VAL A 238 25.60 -14.21 -21.97
C VAL A 238 26.88 -14.49 -22.73
N GLY A 239 28.00 -14.35 -22.01
CA GLY A 239 29.32 -14.55 -22.56
C GLY A 239 29.35 -15.87 -23.33
N VAL A 240 29.87 -15.80 -24.55
CA VAL A 240 30.00 -16.85 -25.57
C VAL A 240 30.79 -18.10 -25.09
N ILE A 241 31.03 -18.24 -23.79
CA ILE A 241 31.80 -19.32 -23.15
C ILE A 241 30.89 -20.49 -22.70
N ALA A 242 29.57 -20.42 -22.88
CA ALA A 242 28.62 -21.48 -22.50
C ALA A 242 28.47 -22.62 -23.55
N VAL A 243 29.45 -22.82 -24.44
CA VAL A 243 29.33 -23.79 -25.56
C VAL A 243 29.74 -25.22 -25.17
N GLN A 244 30.28 -25.46 -23.97
CA GLN A 244 30.86 -26.77 -23.60
C GLN A 244 30.34 -27.44 -22.31
N PHE A 245 29.27 -26.93 -21.70
CA PHE A 245 28.56 -27.59 -20.58
C PHE A 245 27.06 -27.34 -20.77
N PRO A 246 26.12 -28.20 -20.31
CA PRO A 246 24.69 -27.89 -20.33
C PRO A 246 24.38 -26.84 -19.24
N SER A 247 24.97 -25.66 -19.39
CA SER A 247 24.68 -24.44 -18.63
C SER A 247 23.67 -23.59 -19.40
N TRP A 248 22.77 -24.24 -20.13
CA TRP A 248 21.60 -23.55 -20.67
C TRP A 248 20.72 -23.21 -19.48
N HIS A 249 20.17 -22.00 -19.46
CA HIS A 249 19.20 -21.61 -18.43
C HIS A 249 19.74 -21.64 -16.99
N LEU A 250 21.05 -21.36 -16.77
CA LEU A 250 21.65 -21.35 -15.42
C LEU A 250 20.87 -20.45 -14.45
N HIS A 251 20.30 -19.34 -14.94
CA HIS A 251 19.50 -18.42 -14.13
C HIS A 251 18.22 -19.09 -13.55
N PHE A 252 17.66 -20.10 -14.20
CA PHE A 252 16.47 -20.81 -13.72
C PHE A 252 16.79 -21.80 -12.59
N HIS A 253 18.05 -22.17 -12.43
CA HIS A 253 18.54 -23.06 -11.38
C HIS A 253 19.17 -22.31 -10.20
N GLN A 254 19.23 -20.98 -10.26
CA GLN A 254 19.70 -20.12 -9.18
C GLN A 254 18.55 -19.72 -8.25
N ILE A 255 18.88 -19.36 -7.00
CA ILE A 255 17.90 -18.77 -6.09
C ILE A 255 17.41 -17.46 -6.72
N PRO A 256 16.09 -17.30 -6.94
CA PRO A 256 15.57 -16.10 -7.57
C PRO A 256 15.92 -14.83 -6.79
N GLY A 257 16.30 -13.76 -7.49
CA GLY A 257 16.56 -12.44 -6.89
C GLY A 257 15.31 -11.65 -6.50
N LYS A 258 14.11 -12.14 -6.83
CA LYS A 258 12.81 -11.53 -6.48
C LYS A 258 12.22 -12.17 -5.22
N SER A 259 11.64 -11.36 -4.32
CA SER A 259 11.09 -11.87 -3.05
C SER A 259 9.92 -12.86 -3.22
N ASN A 260 9.11 -12.69 -4.27
CA ASN A 260 7.92 -13.51 -4.54
C ASN A 260 8.04 -14.24 -5.89
N ALA A 261 9.07 -15.08 -6.03
CA ALA A 261 9.41 -15.65 -7.32
C ALA A 261 8.37 -16.58 -7.93
N TYR A 262 7.66 -17.32 -7.07
CA TYR A 262 6.67 -18.31 -7.46
C TYR A 262 5.23 -17.84 -7.14
N GLY A 263 5.04 -16.54 -6.95
CA GLY A 263 3.73 -15.97 -6.60
C GLY A 263 2.65 -16.31 -7.64
N TYR A 264 3.03 -16.39 -8.91
CA TYR A 264 2.14 -16.73 -10.02
C TYR A 264 1.53 -18.14 -9.91
N LEU A 265 2.18 -19.07 -9.21
CA LEU A 265 1.63 -20.42 -8.97
C LEU A 265 0.44 -20.39 -8.01
N ASN A 266 0.33 -19.33 -7.19
CA ASN A 266 -0.79 -19.09 -6.28
C ASN A 266 -1.17 -20.29 -5.40
N ILE A 267 -0.19 -21.09 -4.97
CA ILE A 267 -0.39 -22.36 -4.23
C ILE A 267 -1.14 -22.15 -2.91
N PHE A 268 -0.99 -20.98 -2.28
CA PHE A 268 -1.55 -20.66 -0.96
C PHE A 268 -2.67 -19.61 -1.00
N GLY A 269 -3.07 -19.14 -2.19
CA GLY A 269 -4.10 -18.11 -2.34
C GLY A 269 -5.44 -18.67 -2.82
N PRO A 270 -6.50 -17.83 -2.81
CA PRO A 270 -7.77 -18.20 -3.42
C PRO A 270 -7.57 -18.43 -4.93
N PRO A 271 -8.42 -19.24 -5.59
CA PRO A 271 -8.34 -19.45 -7.03
C PRO A 271 -8.26 -18.10 -7.77
N PRO A 272 -7.34 -17.94 -8.73
CA PRO A 272 -7.16 -16.66 -9.38
C PRO A 272 -8.40 -16.33 -10.22
N ASP A 273 -9.04 -15.20 -9.92
CA ASP A 273 -10.01 -14.59 -10.84
C ASP A 273 -9.29 -14.16 -12.12
N GLU A 274 -9.96 -14.21 -13.27
CA GLU A 274 -9.41 -13.76 -14.56
C GLU A 274 -8.81 -12.34 -14.51
N LYS A 275 -9.39 -11.47 -13.67
CA LYS A 275 -8.90 -10.10 -13.45
C LYS A 275 -7.67 -10.00 -12.53
N ASN A 276 -7.50 -10.94 -11.61
CA ASN A 276 -6.45 -10.95 -10.59
C ASN A 276 -5.24 -11.81 -10.97
N GLN A 277 -5.27 -12.46 -12.14
CA GLN A 277 -4.19 -13.31 -12.62
C GLN A 277 -2.85 -12.55 -12.67
N MET A 278 -1.77 -13.24 -12.26
CA MET A 278 -0.40 -12.78 -12.47
C MET A 278 0.03 -13.16 -13.88
N LEU A 279 0.41 -12.17 -14.69
CA LEU A 279 0.89 -12.36 -16.06
C LEU A 279 2.37 -11.99 -16.11
N GLU A 280 3.25 -12.96 -15.86
CA GLU A 280 4.71 -12.74 -15.89
C GLU A 280 5.24 -12.60 -17.33
N ASP A 281 4.64 -13.32 -18.28
CA ASP A 281 5.08 -13.32 -19.67
C ASP A 281 4.48 -12.16 -20.47
N ARG A 282 5.31 -11.58 -21.34
CA ARG A 282 4.89 -10.51 -22.26
C ARG A 282 3.77 -10.96 -23.18
N GLU A 283 3.85 -12.19 -23.68
CA GLU A 283 2.91 -12.77 -24.63
C GLU A 283 1.52 -12.93 -24.00
N ASP A 284 1.47 -13.34 -22.73
CA ASP A 284 0.23 -13.40 -21.96
C ASP A 284 -0.40 -12.02 -21.77
N ARG A 285 0.42 -11.02 -21.42
CA ARG A 285 -0.04 -9.63 -21.33
C ARG A 285 -0.57 -9.11 -22.66
N LEU A 286 0.10 -9.44 -23.77
CA LEU A 286 -0.31 -9.07 -25.12
C LEU A 286 -1.61 -9.75 -25.53
N ARG A 287 -1.77 -11.06 -25.26
CA ARG A 287 -3.03 -11.80 -25.50
C ARG A 287 -4.19 -11.17 -24.73
N CYS A 288 -3.99 -10.91 -23.44
CA CYS A 288 -4.97 -10.25 -22.58
C CYS A 288 -5.35 -8.85 -23.12
N TYR A 289 -4.35 -8.06 -23.53
CA TYR A 289 -4.57 -6.73 -24.12
C TYR A 289 -5.40 -6.81 -25.40
N ASN A 290 -5.04 -7.69 -26.33
CA ASN A 290 -5.73 -7.86 -27.60
C ASN A 290 -7.16 -8.36 -27.42
N ALA A 291 -7.40 -9.27 -26.48
CA ALA A 291 -8.71 -9.84 -26.23
C ALA A 291 -9.69 -8.85 -25.58
N SER A 292 -9.22 -8.04 -24.62
CA SER A 292 -10.13 -7.26 -23.75
C SER A 292 -10.02 -5.74 -23.87
N PHE A 293 -8.92 -5.21 -24.40
CA PHE A 293 -8.62 -3.77 -24.33
C PHE A 293 -8.29 -3.11 -25.66
N ALA A 294 -7.74 -3.84 -26.65
CA ALA A 294 -7.25 -3.25 -27.90
C ALA A 294 -8.32 -2.43 -28.65
N ALA A 295 -9.54 -2.96 -28.81
CA ALA A 295 -10.63 -2.24 -29.46
C ALA A 295 -10.98 -0.93 -28.71
N LEU A 296 -11.16 -1.01 -27.39
CA LEU A 296 -11.50 0.14 -26.55
C LEU A 296 -10.41 1.23 -26.59
N VAL A 297 -9.14 0.82 -26.57
CA VAL A 297 -7.99 1.74 -26.61
C VAL A 297 -7.89 2.40 -27.99
N ASN A 298 -8.06 1.65 -29.07
CA ASN A 298 -8.03 2.19 -30.43
C ASN A 298 -9.17 3.21 -30.68
N ASP A 299 -10.39 2.90 -30.21
CA ASP A 299 -11.52 3.83 -30.29
C ASP A 299 -11.27 5.10 -29.45
N GLY A 300 -10.76 4.93 -28.22
CA GLY A 300 -10.40 6.03 -27.33
C GLY A 300 -9.31 6.95 -27.90
N ILE A 301 -8.30 6.37 -28.56
CA ILE A 301 -7.26 7.10 -29.29
C ILE A 301 -7.86 7.90 -30.45
N ALA A 302 -8.77 7.30 -31.24
CA ALA A 302 -9.39 7.96 -32.38
C ALA A 302 -10.20 9.20 -31.94
N ILE A 303 -10.93 9.09 -30.82
CA ILE A 303 -11.65 10.23 -30.21
C ILE A 303 -10.66 11.29 -29.73
N SER A 304 -9.62 10.88 -28.99
CA SER A 304 -8.62 11.80 -28.41
C SER A 304 -7.81 12.55 -29.48
N ARG A 305 -7.54 11.91 -30.64
CA ARG A 305 -6.89 12.55 -31.79
C ARG A 305 -7.77 13.62 -32.43
N LYS A 306 -9.09 13.40 -32.51
CA LYS A 306 -10.03 14.38 -33.09
C LYS A 306 -10.19 15.63 -32.22
N GLU A 307 -10.05 15.51 -30.89
CA GLU A 307 -10.09 16.68 -29.99
C GLU A 307 -8.87 17.61 -30.16
N GLY A 308 -7.73 17.10 -30.64
CA GLY A 308 -6.53 17.89 -30.93
C GLY A 308 -5.79 18.40 -29.68
N GLY A 309 -4.91 19.39 -29.87
CA GLY A 309 -4.16 20.03 -28.79
C GLY A 309 -3.18 19.10 -28.05
N GLU A 310 -3.03 19.31 -26.74
CA GLU A 310 -2.17 18.49 -25.88
C GLU A 310 -2.65 17.04 -25.78
N LEU A 311 -3.97 16.82 -25.76
CA LEU A 311 -4.56 15.49 -25.70
C LEU A 311 -4.29 14.70 -26.98
N GLY A 312 -4.44 15.32 -28.15
CA GLY A 312 -4.11 14.71 -29.43
C GLY A 312 -2.62 14.34 -29.54
N ARG A 313 -1.73 15.16 -28.98
CA ARG A 313 -0.28 14.83 -28.90
C ARG A 313 -0.01 13.63 -27.99
N ALA A 314 -0.64 13.56 -26.82
CA ALA A 314 -0.53 12.41 -25.92
C ALA A 314 -1.06 11.12 -26.57
N ALA A 315 -2.20 11.19 -27.26
CA ALA A 315 -2.73 10.07 -28.05
C ALA A 315 -1.76 9.67 -29.19
N GLY A 316 -1.07 10.63 -29.80
CA GLY A 316 -0.01 10.37 -30.77
C GLY A 316 1.16 9.57 -30.19
N ILE A 317 1.59 9.87 -28.95
CA ILE A 317 2.63 9.12 -28.24
C ILE A 317 2.16 7.68 -27.96
N LEU A 318 0.92 7.52 -27.49
CA LEU A 318 0.33 6.21 -27.26
C LEU A 318 0.30 5.35 -28.54
N VAL A 319 -0.06 5.94 -29.69
CA VAL A 319 -0.02 5.22 -30.97
C VAL A 319 1.39 4.78 -31.34
N LYS A 320 2.40 5.65 -31.16
CA LYS A 320 3.79 5.27 -31.43
C LYS A 320 4.24 4.05 -30.60
N VAL A 321 3.80 3.96 -29.35
CA VAL A 321 4.07 2.79 -28.50
C VAL A 321 3.43 1.53 -29.10
N LEU A 322 2.18 1.60 -29.55
CA LEU A 322 1.49 0.46 -30.16
C LEU A 322 2.12 0.05 -31.50
N GLU A 323 2.53 1.01 -32.33
CA GLU A 323 3.26 0.74 -33.58
C GLU A 323 4.60 0.04 -33.31
N GLN A 324 5.32 0.44 -32.26
CA GLN A 324 6.55 -0.24 -31.83
C GLN A 324 6.30 -1.68 -31.37
N VAL A 325 5.17 -1.93 -30.68
CA VAL A 325 4.77 -3.29 -30.28
C VAL A 325 4.49 -4.14 -31.51
N GLU A 326 3.74 -3.63 -32.48
CA GLU A 326 3.44 -4.33 -33.75
C GLU A 326 4.71 -4.65 -34.56
N GLN A 327 5.67 -3.72 -34.60
CA GLN A 327 6.96 -3.92 -35.24
C GLN A 327 7.77 -5.04 -34.55
N GLN A 328 7.79 -5.09 -33.22
CA GLN A 328 8.46 -6.17 -32.48
C GLN A 328 7.77 -7.53 -32.67
N ILE A 329 6.45 -7.57 -32.87
CA ILE A 329 5.73 -8.82 -33.16
C ILE A 329 6.03 -9.30 -34.59
N SER A 330 6.22 -8.37 -35.53
CA SER A 330 6.40 -8.65 -36.96
C SER A 330 7.86 -8.91 -37.36
N ALA A 331 8.83 -8.54 -36.53
CA ALA A 331 10.23 -8.83 -36.75
C ALA A 331 10.50 -10.33 -36.54
N PRO A 332 11.06 -11.06 -37.52
CA PRO A 332 11.50 -12.43 -37.29
C PRO A 332 12.68 -12.39 -36.31
N GLY A 333 12.54 -13.09 -35.18
CA GLY A 333 13.60 -13.34 -34.21
C GLY A 333 14.70 -14.25 -34.74
#